data_AF-A0A2W6DJF3-F1
#
_entry.id   AF-A0A2W6DJF3-F1
#
_cell.length_a   1.000
_cell.length_b   1.000
_cell.length_c   1.000
_cell.angle_alpha   90.00
_cell.angle_beta   90.00
_cell.angle_gamma   90.00
#
_symmetry.space_group_name_H-M   'P 1'
#
loop_
_entity.id
_entity.type
_entity.pdbx_description
1 polymer ?
#
loop_
_entity_poly.entity_id
_entity_poly.type
_entity_poly.pdbx_seq_one_letter_code
_entity_poly.pdbx_strand_id
1 'polypeptide(L)'
;MSGVERGILERLLAIDFEGVDELRIQAEQVTAVELNCACGCPSITTVVGRSNSDPAKLELTKLPAELHEVSRPDDGAPRTVLCFADANGYIANLECVYYDATTSEWPSPQSCAVLLRNRDGYVVTVEMLSRHVVRPRQPGDAWVSLEFTDDTLVATTLSGFREVFSNGGDLIERRLVK
;
A
#
# COMPACT_ATOMS: atom_id res chain seq x y z
N MET A 1 11.13 -12.56 10.55
CA MET A 1 10.65 -11.93 9.30
C MET A 1 11.56 -12.35 8.16
N SER A 2 10.99 -12.88 7.08
CA SER A 2 11.73 -13.21 5.86
C SER A 2 12.16 -11.94 5.10
N GLY A 3 13.09 -12.07 4.15
CA GLY A 3 13.53 -10.92 3.33
C GLY A 3 12.42 -10.31 2.48
N VAL A 4 11.46 -11.11 2.02
CA VAL A 4 10.30 -10.63 1.24
C VAL A 4 9.32 -9.88 2.13
N GLU A 5 8.96 -10.42 3.30
CA GLU A 5 8.11 -9.72 4.28
C GLU A 5 8.71 -8.37 4.69
N ARG A 6 10.03 -8.34 4.92
CA ARG A 6 10.78 -7.12 5.21
C ARG A 6 10.65 -6.11 4.08
N GLY A 7 10.91 -6.54 2.85
CA GLY A 7 10.81 -5.67 1.67
C GLY A 7 9.39 -5.15 1.43
N ILE A 8 8.35 -5.93 1.74
CA ILE A 8 6.95 -5.48 1.69
C ILE A 8 6.71 -4.37 2.70
N LEU A 9 7.13 -4.59 3.96
CA LEU A 9 6.93 -3.61 5.02
C LEU A 9 7.68 -2.30 4.72
N GLU A 10 8.94 -2.39 4.30
CA GLU A 10 9.74 -1.23 3.88
C GLU A 10 9.09 -0.50 2.71
N ARG A 11 8.54 -1.23 1.73
CA ARG A 11 7.87 -0.66 0.59
C ARG A 11 6.60 0.10 0.98
N LEU A 12 5.78 -0.48 1.86
CA LEU A 12 4.56 0.16 2.41
C LEU A 12 4.89 1.45 3.16
N LEU A 13 5.98 1.45 3.94
CA LEU A 13 6.40 2.59 4.75
C LEU A 13 7.26 3.61 3.98
N ALA A 14 7.49 3.42 2.68
CA ALA A 14 8.28 4.34 1.86
C ALA A 14 7.54 5.65 1.55
N ILE A 15 6.20 5.63 1.49
CA ILE A 15 5.38 6.81 1.27
C ILE A 15 5.13 7.55 2.61
N ASP A 16 5.14 8.88 2.58
CA ASP A 16 4.94 9.67 3.79
C ASP A 16 3.46 9.79 4.17
N PHE A 17 3.15 9.55 5.45
CA PHE A 17 1.87 9.78 6.09
C PHE A 17 2.07 9.98 7.61
N GLU A 18 1.04 10.44 8.32
CA GLU A 18 1.15 10.67 9.76
C GLU A 18 1.49 9.38 10.52
N GLY A 19 2.50 9.44 11.40
CA GLY A 19 2.96 8.29 12.18
C GLY A 19 3.94 7.35 11.45
N VAL A 20 4.28 7.63 10.18
CA VAL A 20 5.15 6.72 9.40
C VAL A 20 6.57 6.62 9.96
N ASP A 21 7.11 7.68 10.57
CA ASP A 21 8.47 7.69 11.09
C ASP A 21 8.61 6.75 12.29
N GLU A 22 7.64 6.76 13.21
CA GLU A 22 7.55 5.78 14.29
C GLU A 22 7.41 4.36 13.75
N LEU A 23 6.58 4.15 12.71
CA LEU A 23 6.40 2.85 12.08
C LEU A 23 7.69 2.34 11.41
N ARG A 24 8.48 3.22 10.77
CA ARG A 24 9.79 2.87 10.18
C ARG A 24 10.74 2.36 11.27
N ILE A 25 10.80 3.04 12.41
CA ILE A 25 11.59 2.57 13.56
C ILE A 25 11.07 1.23 14.09
N GLN A 26 9.75 1.09 14.28
CA GLN A 26 9.14 -0.15 14.74
C GLN A 26 9.42 -1.33 13.80
N ALA A 27 9.44 -1.09 12.48
CA ALA A 27 9.76 -2.11 11.50
C ALA A 27 11.15 -2.70 11.80
N GLU A 28 12.16 -1.87 12.05
CA GLU A 28 13.51 -2.33 12.44
C GLU A 28 13.52 -3.14 13.75
N GLN A 29 12.55 -2.90 14.64
CA GLN A 29 12.40 -3.59 15.93
C GLN A 29 11.52 -4.85 15.88
N VAL A 30 11.11 -5.33 14.70
CA VAL A 30 10.37 -6.60 14.59
C VAL A 30 11.29 -7.78 14.96
N THR A 31 10.97 -8.48 16.05
CA THR A 31 11.77 -9.58 16.61
C THR A 31 11.28 -10.96 16.21
N ALA A 32 9.97 -11.11 15.96
CA ALA A 32 9.37 -12.38 15.55
C ALA A 32 8.16 -12.15 14.63
N VAL A 33 7.81 -13.20 13.88
CA VAL A 33 6.62 -13.25 13.03
C VAL A 33 5.96 -14.61 13.13
N GLU A 34 4.64 -14.65 13.10
CA GLU A 34 3.84 -15.90 13.11
C GLU A 34 2.81 -15.87 11.99
N LEU A 35 2.64 -16.99 11.29
CA LEU A 35 1.56 -17.13 10.29
C LEU A 35 0.20 -17.04 10.98
N ASN A 36 -0.73 -16.28 10.40
CA ASN A 36 -2.03 -16.06 11.03
C ASN A 36 -3.26 -16.31 10.11
N CYS A 37 -3.07 -16.73 8.85
CA CYS A 37 -4.18 -17.27 8.03
C CYS A 37 -4.09 -18.80 7.88
N ALA A 38 -5.23 -19.48 8.08
CA ALA A 38 -5.40 -20.89 7.77
C ALA A 38 -5.80 -21.14 6.30
N CYS A 39 -6.14 -20.07 5.57
CA CYS A 39 -6.63 -20.11 4.19
C CYS A 39 -5.54 -20.36 3.14
N GLY A 40 -4.26 -20.27 3.54
CA GLY A 40 -3.11 -20.44 2.65
C GLY A 40 -2.57 -19.14 2.06
N CYS A 41 -3.23 -17.98 2.25
CA CYS A 41 -2.63 -16.70 1.89
C CYS A 41 -1.50 -16.34 2.88
N PRO A 42 -0.43 -15.66 2.42
CA PRO A 42 0.57 -15.16 3.33
C PRO A 42 -0.03 -14.02 4.15
N SER A 43 -0.10 -14.24 5.45
CA SER A 43 -0.47 -13.24 6.44
C SER A 43 0.32 -13.53 7.71
N ILE A 44 0.89 -12.49 8.33
CA ILE A 44 1.78 -12.63 9.48
C ILE A 44 1.41 -11.65 10.59
N THR A 45 1.38 -12.15 11.82
CA THR A 45 1.39 -11.33 13.02
C THR A 45 2.83 -10.99 13.38
N THR A 46 3.13 -9.72 13.62
CA THR A 46 4.47 -9.24 13.99
C THR A 46 4.59 -9.03 15.49
N VAL A 47 5.76 -9.33 16.04
CA VAL A 47 6.13 -8.94 17.41
C VAL A 47 7.16 -7.82 17.34
N VAL A 48 6.80 -6.64 17.84
CA VAL A 48 7.66 -5.45 17.87
C VAL A 48 8.27 -5.26 19.26
N GLY A 49 9.57 -5.00 19.32
CA GLY A 49 10.31 -4.64 20.53
C GLY A 49 9.95 -3.25 21.05
N ARG A 50 8.90 -3.14 21.86
CA ARG A 50 8.33 -1.85 22.32
C ARG A 50 9.24 -1.02 23.23
N SER A 51 10.31 -1.58 23.79
CA SER A 51 11.23 -0.83 24.66
C SER A 51 12.06 0.22 23.92
N ASN A 52 12.21 0.08 22.60
CA ASN A 52 13.08 0.91 21.77
C ASN A 52 12.32 1.64 20.64
N SER A 53 10.99 1.64 20.68
CA SER A 53 10.16 2.24 19.62
C SER A 53 8.95 2.92 20.23
N ASP A 54 8.67 4.15 19.80
CA ASP A 54 7.47 4.87 20.21
C ASP A 54 6.23 4.37 19.45
N PRO A 55 5.04 4.46 20.06
CA PRO A 55 3.79 4.16 19.36
C PRO A 55 3.52 5.19 18.26
N ALA A 56 3.08 4.72 17.10
CA ALA A 56 2.70 5.59 16.00
C ALA A 56 1.34 6.25 16.30
N LYS A 57 1.23 7.54 16.00
CA LYS A 57 -0.04 8.27 16.08
C LYS A 57 -0.85 7.98 14.82
N LEU A 58 -1.71 6.98 14.92
CA LEU A 58 -2.59 6.57 13.83
C LEU A 58 -4.04 6.84 14.20
N GLU A 59 -4.82 7.26 13.22
CA GLU A 59 -6.25 7.50 13.42
C GLU A 59 -7.07 6.21 13.28
N LEU A 60 -6.54 5.24 12.56
CA LEU A 60 -7.13 3.93 12.30
C LEU A 60 -6.09 2.84 12.56
N THR A 61 -6.57 1.65 12.92
CA THR A 61 -5.70 0.47 13.08
C THR A 61 -5.14 0.00 11.75
N LYS A 62 -5.94 0.02 10.68
CA LYS A 62 -5.45 -0.20 9.32
C LYS A 62 -4.62 1.00 8.89
N LEU A 63 -3.38 0.76 8.46
CA LEU A 63 -2.53 1.82 7.93
C LEU A 63 -3.15 2.40 6.64
N PRO A 64 -2.97 3.71 6.39
CA PRO A 64 -3.50 4.35 5.18
C PRO A 64 -2.78 3.90 3.90
N ALA A 65 -1.55 3.40 4.02
CA ALA A 65 -0.76 2.88 2.91
C ALA A 65 -1.12 1.41 2.62
N GLU A 66 -1.35 1.10 1.35
CA GLU A 66 -1.58 -0.25 0.82
C GLU A 66 -0.57 -0.54 -0.28
N LEU A 67 -0.13 -1.79 -0.37
CA LEU A 67 0.72 -2.25 -1.45
C LEU A 67 -0.17 -2.91 -2.50
N HIS A 68 -0.15 -2.41 -3.73
CA HIS A 68 -0.98 -2.94 -4.81
C HIS A 68 -0.08 -3.50 -5.91
N GLU A 69 -0.20 -4.81 -6.14
CA GLU A 69 0.49 -5.47 -7.26
C GLU A 69 -0.04 -4.88 -8.57
N VAL A 70 0.85 -4.45 -9.46
CA VAL A 70 0.44 -3.80 -10.73
C VAL A 70 0.15 -4.83 -11.81
N SER A 71 0.90 -5.92 -11.83
CA SER A 71 0.74 -7.03 -12.76
C SER A 71 1.13 -8.33 -12.09
N ARG A 72 0.30 -9.36 -12.27
CA ARG A 72 0.52 -10.68 -11.70
C ARG A 72 1.04 -11.63 -12.82
N PRO A 73 2.16 -12.35 -12.61
CA PRO A 73 2.81 -13.12 -13.68
C PRO A 73 2.00 -14.26 -14.30
N ASP A 74 0.97 -14.75 -13.61
CA ASP A 74 0.15 -15.92 -13.97
C ASP A 74 -1.25 -15.55 -14.50
N ASP A 75 -1.43 -14.30 -14.96
CA ASP A 75 -2.73 -13.71 -15.35
C ASP A 75 -3.79 -13.70 -14.23
N GLY A 76 -3.39 -13.93 -12.96
CA GLY A 76 -4.27 -13.84 -11.81
C GLY A 76 -4.69 -12.41 -11.48
N ALA A 77 -5.71 -12.27 -10.63
CA ALA A 77 -6.12 -10.97 -10.13
C ALA A 77 -4.99 -10.32 -9.31
N PRO A 78 -4.72 -9.01 -9.48
CA PRO A 78 -3.73 -8.30 -8.69
C PRO A 78 -3.98 -8.40 -7.18
N ARG A 79 -2.92 -8.68 -6.41
CA ARG A 79 -2.98 -8.77 -4.95
C ARG A 79 -2.84 -7.42 -4.29
N THR A 80 -3.38 -7.29 -3.09
CA THR A 80 -3.18 -6.12 -2.23
C THR A 80 -2.62 -6.55 -0.88
N VAL A 81 -1.53 -5.93 -0.42
CA VAL A 81 -1.03 -6.12 0.95
C VAL A 81 -1.46 -4.97 1.83
N LEU A 82 -2.06 -5.32 2.96
CA LEU A 82 -2.52 -4.40 4.00
C LEU A 82 -1.63 -4.54 5.22
N CYS A 83 -1.41 -3.44 5.92
CA CYS A 83 -0.75 -3.44 7.23
C CYS A 83 -1.72 -2.93 8.29
N PHE A 84 -1.64 -3.51 9.47
CA PHE A 84 -2.42 -3.09 10.63
C PHE A 84 -1.50 -2.84 11.82
N ALA A 85 -1.81 -1.78 12.56
CA ALA A 85 -1.32 -1.53 13.89
C ALA A 85 -2.31 -2.05 14.94
N ASP A 86 -1.80 -2.35 16.14
CA ASP A 86 -2.62 -2.63 17.30
C ASP A 86 -3.27 -1.35 17.87
N ALA A 87 -4.11 -1.51 18.89
CA ALA A 87 -4.79 -0.40 19.56
C ALA A 87 -3.83 0.60 20.25
N ASN A 88 -2.54 0.26 20.36
CA ASN A 88 -1.52 1.12 20.95
C ASN A 88 -0.61 1.75 19.89
N GLY A 89 -0.89 1.59 18.59
CA GLY A 89 -0.11 2.18 17.52
C GLY A 89 1.18 1.42 17.16
N TYR A 90 1.26 0.13 17.46
CA TYR A 90 2.40 -0.72 17.05
C TYR A 90 2.04 -1.61 15.87
N ILE A 91 2.96 -1.77 14.91
CA ILE A 91 2.80 -2.75 13.80
C ILE A 91 2.44 -4.12 14.38
N ALA A 92 1.32 -4.65 13.93
CA ALA A 92 0.74 -5.87 14.48
C ALA A 92 0.57 -6.97 13.43
N ASN A 93 0.23 -6.60 12.19
CA ASN A 93 -0.15 -7.58 11.17
C ASN A 93 0.11 -7.09 9.75
N LEU A 94 0.53 -8.01 8.88
CA LEU A 94 0.56 -7.85 7.43
C LEU A 94 -0.32 -8.92 6.78
N GLU A 95 -1.22 -8.51 5.90
CA GLU A 95 -2.16 -9.42 5.23
C GLU A 95 -2.09 -9.25 3.72
N CYS A 96 -1.90 -10.35 2.98
CA CYS A 96 -2.08 -10.36 1.53
C CYS A 96 -3.50 -10.79 1.16
N VAL A 97 -4.21 -9.88 0.51
CA VAL A 97 -5.59 -10.08 0.03
C VAL A 97 -5.56 -10.56 -1.42
N TYR A 98 -6.34 -11.62 -1.67
CA TYR A 98 -6.56 -12.21 -2.99
C TYR A 98 -8.01 -11.98 -3.42
N TYR A 99 -8.21 -11.78 -4.71
CA TYR A 99 -9.54 -11.66 -5.33
C TYR A 99 -9.88 -12.88 -6.21
N ASP A 100 -9.00 -13.87 -6.20
CA ASP A 100 -9.10 -15.17 -6.86
C ASP A 100 -8.53 -16.27 -5.93
N ALA A 101 -8.01 -17.37 -6.50
CA ALA A 101 -7.43 -18.46 -5.71
C ALA A 101 -6.17 -18.02 -4.96
N THR A 102 -6.12 -18.31 -3.64
CA THR A 102 -5.00 -17.95 -2.78
C THR A 102 -3.77 -18.82 -3.02
N THR A 103 -2.59 -18.22 -2.91
CA THR A 103 -1.30 -18.90 -2.85
C THR A 103 -0.56 -18.50 -1.58
N SER A 104 0.48 -19.23 -1.18
CA SER A 104 1.32 -18.86 -0.01
C SER A 104 2.40 -17.84 -0.32
N GLU A 105 2.42 -17.30 -1.53
CA GLU A 105 3.49 -16.43 -2.02
C GLU A 105 3.14 -14.96 -1.81
N TRP A 106 4.05 -14.20 -1.24
CA TRP A 106 3.96 -12.75 -1.20
C TRP A 106 4.17 -12.14 -2.60
N PRO A 107 3.54 -11.01 -2.94
CA PRO A 107 3.91 -10.27 -4.13
C PRO A 107 5.32 -9.69 -4.00
N SER A 108 6.00 -9.55 -5.15
CA SER A 108 7.27 -8.85 -5.21
C SER A 108 7.08 -7.36 -4.88
N PRO A 109 7.78 -6.79 -3.87
CA PRO A 109 7.66 -5.37 -3.55
C PRO A 109 7.99 -4.44 -4.72
N GLN A 110 8.86 -4.88 -5.64
CA GLN A 110 9.26 -4.13 -6.82
C GLN A 110 8.19 -4.11 -7.91
N SER A 111 7.26 -5.07 -7.89
CA SER A 111 6.13 -5.15 -8.82
C SER A 111 4.88 -4.46 -8.28
N CYS A 112 5.00 -3.72 -7.17
CA CYS A 112 3.88 -3.11 -6.49
C CYS A 112 3.99 -1.58 -6.40
N ALA A 113 2.88 -0.92 -6.71
CA ALA A 113 2.66 0.49 -6.39
C ALA A 113 2.21 0.62 -4.93
N VAL A 114 2.41 1.79 -4.32
CA VAL A 114 1.88 2.08 -2.98
C VAL A 114 0.74 3.08 -3.12
N LEU A 115 -0.43 2.71 -2.61
CA LEU A 115 -1.63 3.54 -2.61
C LEU A 115 -1.80 4.13 -1.22
N LEU A 116 -1.88 5.45 -1.10
CA LEU A 116 -2.25 6.12 0.14
C LEU A 116 -3.73 6.49 0.12
N ARG A 117 -4.47 6.00 1.10
CA ARG A 117 -5.91 6.28 1.26
C ARG A 117 -6.18 7.30 2.35
N ASN A 118 -7.22 8.10 2.14
CA ASN A 118 -7.78 8.94 3.19
C ASN A 118 -8.74 8.15 4.10
N ARG A 119 -9.33 8.81 5.09
CA ARG A 119 -10.26 8.19 6.07
C ARG A 119 -11.52 7.61 5.43
N ASP A 120 -11.95 8.17 4.31
CA ASP A 120 -13.11 7.70 3.56
C ASP A 120 -12.76 6.51 2.64
N GLY A 121 -11.49 6.09 2.61
CA GLY A 121 -11.00 4.96 1.81
C GLY A 121 -10.66 5.32 0.36
N TYR A 122 -10.74 6.58 -0.05
CA TYR A 122 -10.36 7.02 -1.39
C TYR A 122 -8.85 7.15 -1.53
N VAL A 123 -8.33 6.86 -2.72
CA VAL A 123 -6.89 7.02 -2.99
C VAL A 123 -6.60 8.50 -3.24
N VAL A 124 -5.63 9.04 -2.49
CA VAL A 124 -5.22 10.45 -2.55
C VAL A 124 -3.78 10.63 -2.98
N THR A 125 -2.98 9.57 -2.96
CA THR A 125 -1.61 9.56 -3.46
C THR A 125 -1.25 8.17 -3.93
N VAL A 126 -0.47 8.08 -5.01
CA VAL A 126 0.12 6.82 -5.48
C VAL A 126 1.61 7.03 -5.64
N GLU A 127 2.42 6.15 -5.06
CA GLU A 127 3.81 5.99 -5.47
C GLU A 127 3.90 4.86 -6.49
N MET A 128 4.29 5.21 -7.72
CA MET A 128 4.37 4.29 -8.85
C MET A 128 5.58 3.34 -8.73
N LEU A 129 5.66 2.35 -9.63
CA LEU A 129 6.80 1.42 -9.69
C LEU A 129 8.15 2.14 -9.89
N SER A 130 8.12 3.21 -10.69
CA SER A 130 9.24 4.12 -10.94
C SER A 130 9.62 5.01 -9.74
N ARG A 131 8.91 4.89 -8.61
CA ARG A 131 9.07 5.68 -7.38
C ARG A 131 8.64 7.14 -7.49
N HIS A 132 8.03 7.54 -8.60
CA HIS A 132 7.41 8.85 -8.71
C HIS A 132 6.08 8.86 -7.94
N VAL A 133 5.86 9.95 -7.21
CA VAL A 133 4.66 10.16 -6.40
C VAL A 133 3.69 11.05 -7.15
N VAL A 134 2.49 10.53 -7.41
CA VAL A 134 1.42 11.24 -8.11
C VAL A 134 0.21 11.45 -7.21
N ARG A 135 -0.52 12.53 -7.45
CA ARG A 135 -1.71 12.96 -6.70
C ARG A 135 -2.76 13.49 -7.66
N PRO A 136 -4.05 13.49 -7.28
CA PRO A 136 -5.07 14.13 -8.10
C PRO A 136 -4.69 15.56 -8.43
N ARG A 137 -4.96 15.99 -9.67
CA ARG A 137 -4.57 17.35 -10.11
C ARG A 137 -5.22 18.43 -9.26
N GLN A 138 -6.47 18.20 -8.87
CA GLN A 138 -7.25 19.11 -8.05
C GLN A 138 -7.20 18.68 -6.58
N PRO A 139 -6.69 19.55 -5.68
CA PRO A 139 -6.71 19.26 -4.25
C PRO A 139 -8.12 18.93 -3.75
N GLY A 140 -8.24 17.83 -2.99
CA GLY A 140 -9.51 17.34 -2.46
C GLY A 140 -10.34 16.46 -3.42
N ASP A 141 -9.93 16.32 -4.68
CA ASP A 141 -10.64 15.50 -5.68
C ASP A 141 -10.04 14.09 -5.74
N ALA A 142 -10.33 13.27 -4.72
CA ALA A 142 -9.74 11.94 -4.59
C ALA A 142 -10.07 11.01 -5.77
N TRP A 143 -9.25 9.97 -5.98
CA TRP A 143 -9.47 8.98 -7.01
C TRP A 143 -10.41 7.86 -6.54
N VAL A 144 -11.34 7.47 -7.41
CA VAL A 144 -12.33 6.39 -7.20
C VAL A 144 -12.00 5.12 -7.96
N SER A 145 -11.22 5.20 -9.03
CA SER A 145 -10.73 4.05 -9.78
C SER A 145 -9.31 4.33 -10.26
N LEU A 146 -8.50 3.28 -10.32
CA LEU A 146 -7.16 3.29 -10.84
C LEU A 146 -7.00 2.14 -11.83
N GLU A 147 -6.27 2.38 -12.90
CA GLU A 147 -5.85 1.38 -13.87
C GLU A 147 -4.37 1.63 -14.14
N PHE A 148 -3.56 0.61 -13.91
CA PHE A 148 -2.14 0.64 -14.23
C PHE A 148 -1.92 0.00 -15.59
N THR A 149 -1.13 0.64 -16.43
CA THR A 149 -0.58 0.05 -17.65
C THR A 149 0.95 0.01 -17.53
N ASP A 150 1.64 -0.60 -18.49
CA ASP A 150 3.10 -0.72 -18.47
C ASP A 150 3.81 0.64 -18.28
N ASP A 151 3.25 1.71 -18.83
CA ASP A 151 3.89 3.03 -18.88
C ASP A 151 3.07 4.16 -18.22
N THR A 152 1.84 3.91 -17.77
CA THR A 152 0.97 4.97 -17.25
C THR A 152 0.09 4.54 -16.08
N LEU A 153 -0.28 5.52 -15.26
CA LEU A 153 -1.41 5.42 -14.34
C LEU A 153 -2.59 6.19 -14.93
N VAL A 154 -3.72 5.51 -15.08
CA VAL A 154 -5.00 6.12 -15.40
C VAL A 154 -5.87 6.15 -14.14
N ALA A 155 -6.35 7.32 -13.77
CA ALA A 155 -7.18 7.51 -12.59
C ALA A 155 -8.48 8.24 -12.94
N THR A 156 -9.58 7.82 -12.31
CA THR A 156 -10.84 8.58 -12.34
C THR A 156 -11.05 9.25 -11.00
N THR A 157 -11.31 10.55 -11.02
CA THR A 157 -11.58 11.38 -9.83
C THR A 157 -13.05 11.34 -9.43
N LEU A 158 -13.35 11.65 -8.16
CA LEU A 158 -14.71 11.83 -7.64
C LEU A 158 -15.53 12.85 -8.45
N SER A 159 -14.89 13.91 -8.94
CA SER A 159 -15.54 14.95 -9.74
C SER A 159 -15.81 14.52 -11.18
N GLY A 160 -15.37 13.34 -11.60
CA GLY A 160 -15.61 12.76 -12.92
C GLY A 160 -14.58 13.12 -13.99
N PHE A 161 -13.38 13.55 -13.60
CA PHE A 161 -12.25 13.67 -14.51
C PHE A 161 -11.48 12.37 -14.60
N ARG A 162 -11.06 12.03 -15.81
CA ARG A 162 -10.03 11.04 -16.10
C ARG A 162 -8.67 11.75 -16.18
N GLU A 163 -7.71 11.29 -15.41
CA GLU A 163 -6.34 11.78 -15.34
C GLU A 163 -5.38 10.66 -15.78
N VAL A 164 -4.40 11.00 -16.63
CA VAL A 164 -3.38 10.07 -17.10
C VAL A 164 -2.02 10.59 -16.70
N PHE A 165 -1.26 9.79 -15.97
CA PHE A 165 0.10 10.11 -15.55
C PHE A 165 1.11 9.22 -16.27
N SER A 166 2.22 9.80 -16.69
CA SER A 166 3.37 9.06 -17.21
C SER A 166 4.02 8.24 -16.10
N ASN A 167 4.83 7.25 -16.47
CA ASN A 167 5.69 6.55 -15.51
C ASN A 167 6.67 7.50 -14.79
N GLY A 168 6.97 8.68 -15.34
CA GLY A 168 7.75 9.73 -14.67
C GLY A 168 6.94 10.59 -13.67
N GLY A 169 5.65 10.29 -13.50
CA GLY A 169 4.75 11.02 -12.61
C GLY A 169 4.18 12.31 -13.20
N ASP A 170 4.45 12.62 -14.47
CA ASP A 170 3.91 13.80 -15.13
C ASP A 170 2.46 13.58 -15.55
N LEU A 171 1.60 14.57 -15.31
CA LEU A 171 0.23 14.55 -15.83
C LEU A 171 0.25 14.77 -17.36
N ILE A 172 -0.11 13.73 -18.11
CA ILE A 172 -0.19 13.73 -19.58
C ILE A 172 -1.52 14.32 -20.04
N GLU A 173 -2.63 13.87 -19.44
CA GLU A 173 -3.98 14.21 -19.87
C GLU A 173 -4.90 14.39 -18.66
N ARG A 174 -5.77 15.40 -18.72
CA ARG A 174 -6.94 15.51 -17.83
C ARG A 174 -8.16 15.87 -18.66
N ARG A 175 -9.20 15.05 -18.63
CA ARG A 175 -10.46 15.30 -19.35
C ARG A 175 -11.67 14.93 -18.51
N LEU A 176 -12.77 15.66 -18.67
CA LEU A 176 -14.04 15.31 -18.06
C LEU A 176 -14.63 14.11 -18.81
N VAL A 177 -15.08 13.08 -18.08
CA VAL A 177 -15.69 11.86 -18.65
C VAL A 177 -17.14 11.64 -18.17
N LYS A 178 -17.77 12.71 -17.66
CA LYS A 178 -19.20 12.76 -17.35
C LYS A 178 -20.05 12.84 -18.61
#